data_AF-A0A2T5DBE5-F1
#
_entry.id   AF-A0A2T5DBE5-F1
#
_cell.length_a   1.000
_cell.length_b   1.000
_cell.length_c   1.000
_cell.angle_alpha   90.00
_cell.angle_beta   90.00
_cell.angle_gamma   90.00
#
_symmetry.space_group_name_H-M   'P 1'
#
loop_
_entity.id
_entity.type
_entity.pdbx_description
1 polymer ?
#
loop_
_entity_poly.entity_id
_entity_poly.type
_entity_poly.pdbx_seq_one_letter_code
_entity_poly.pdbx_strand_id
1 'polypeptide(L)'
;MPLDGDKVLLIGLDVSCERLFKELNEGKHRFEGELKEKDHRAYMIDTYNNEVRRVIYDKVRKSELVTRQQWEQFADGGINDYVRSDKLPFWKEFMVATKENPKNQWPNIFSDAIQAGNIEIEGIQRDKSGDRIGIEGLGLYYIDEENEHILIREIDENGGKIGIDMLKCYPNIKAYITLDGVQMQHIADRSYVMGYSMDQLRRMLRYTYRSWPIIKNQVTFVSNSRMIPPPWHEGKFVKDWQIYIETMENKVSKKMEISSFLEGIHAPEKKKICTNGTQVLRKMTIGLAKRAEELNEQKKRESSRIKIQRASTESER
;
A
#
# COMPACT_ATOMS: atom_id res chain seq x y z
N MET A 1 -18.70 23.55 -13.72
CA MET A 1 -18.98 22.10 -13.83
C MET A 1 -19.50 21.64 -12.49
N PRO A 2 -20.56 20.82 -12.40
CA PRO A 2 -20.94 20.27 -11.11
C PRO A 2 -19.78 19.40 -10.62
N LEU A 3 -19.39 19.59 -9.36
CA LEU A 3 -18.49 18.67 -8.67
C LEU A 3 -19.21 17.33 -8.63
N ASP A 4 -18.79 16.37 -9.47
CA ASP A 4 -19.14 14.97 -9.22
C ASP A 4 -18.80 14.71 -7.76
N GLY A 5 -19.79 14.27 -6.98
CA GLY A 5 -19.62 14.01 -5.55
C GLY A 5 -18.42 13.11 -5.27
N ASP A 6 -17.97 13.13 -4.01
CA ASP A 6 -16.89 12.27 -3.52
C ASP A 6 -17.16 10.80 -3.88
N LYS A 7 -16.17 10.14 -4.47
CA LYS A 7 -16.22 8.71 -4.74
C LYS A 7 -15.59 7.93 -3.58
N VAL A 8 -16.21 6.83 -3.17
CA VAL A 8 -15.77 6.06 -1.99
C VAL A 8 -14.93 4.85 -2.37
N LEU A 9 -13.69 4.77 -1.87
CA LEU A 9 -12.83 3.59 -1.98
C LEU A 9 -12.76 2.88 -0.62
N LEU A 10 -13.09 1.60 -0.57
CA LEU A 10 -13.02 0.78 0.64
C LEU A 10 -11.72 -0.02 0.69
N ILE A 11 -11.09 -0.02 1.86
CA ILE A 11 -9.81 -0.68 2.09
C ILE A 11 -9.84 -1.42 3.42
N GLY A 12 -9.65 -2.74 3.39
CA GLY A 12 -9.57 -3.58 4.58
C GLY A 12 -10.11 -4.98 4.34
N LEU A 13 -10.41 -5.71 5.42
CA LEU A 13 -10.98 -7.06 5.32
C LEU A 13 -12.42 -7.00 4.77
N ASP A 14 -12.80 -7.99 3.94
CA ASP A 14 -14.12 -8.08 3.27
C ASP A 14 -15.28 -7.86 4.25
N VAL A 15 -15.32 -8.63 5.34
CA VAL A 15 -16.35 -8.50 6.40
C VAL A 15 -16.40 -7.13 7.08
N SER A 16 -15.25 -6.44 7.16
CA SER A 16 -15.17 -5.11 7.79
C SER A 16 -15.62 -4.02 6.82
N CYS A 17 -15.26 -4.16 5.54
CA CYS A 17 -15.71 -3.28 4.47
C CYS A 17 -17.21 -3.42 4.20
N GLU A 18 -17.74 -4.65 4.23
CA GLU A 18 -19.18 -4.90 4.11
C GLU A 18 -19.98 -4.17 5.20
N ARG A 19 -19.53 -4.29 6.45
CA ARG A 19 -20.16 -3.58 7.58
C ARG A 19 -20.12 -2.07 7.37
N LEU A 20 -18.95 -1.51 7.05
CA LEU A 20 -18.80 -0.07 6.82
C LEU A 20 -19.67 0.42 5.65
N PHE A 21 -19.75 -0.36 4.58
CA PHE A 21 -20.59 -0.05 3.42
C PHE A 21 -22.07 0.06 3.80
N LYS A 22 -22.58 -0.85 4.64
CA LYS A 22 -23.94 -0.76 5.19
C LYS A 22 -24.13 0.53 5.99
N GLU A 23 -23.16 0.89 6.85
CA GLU A 23 -23.21 2.12 7.64
C GLU A 23 -23.18 3.40 6.79
N LEU A 24 -22.41 3.41 5.70
CA LEU A 24 -22.39 4.51 4.73
C LEU A 24 -23.75 4.65 4.03
N ASN A 25 -24.34 3.55 3.56
CA ASN A 25 -25.67 3.56 2.94
C ASN A 25 -26.79 3.99 3.89
N GLU A 26 -26.68 3.65 5.18
CA GLU A 26 -27.62 4.07 6.22
C GLU A 26 -27.42 5.54 6.67
N GLY A 27 -26.45 6.25 6.10
CA GLY A 27 -26.16 7.65 6.45
C GLY A 27 -25.57 7.84 7.84
N LYS A 28 -25.05 6.79 8.48
CA LYS A 28 -24.40 6.87 9.81
C LYS A 28 -23.14 7.72 9.79
N HIS A 29 -22.49 7.79 8.62
CA HIS A 29 -21.28 8.57 8.37
C HIS A 29 -21.56 9.59 7.27
N ARG A 30 -21.19 10.86 7.50
CA ARG A 30 -21.32 11.90 6.47
C ARG A 30 -20.30 11.65 5.36
N PHE A 31 -20.76 11.53 4.13
CA PHE A 31 -19.95 11.63 2.92
C PHE A 31 -20.79 12.29 1.81
N GLU A 32 -20.15 13.10 0.97
CA GLU A 32 -20.83 13.86 -0.08
C GLU A 32 -20.73 13.12 -1.42
N GLY A 33 -21.33 11.92 -1.50
CA GLY A 33 -21.26 11.06 -2.67
C GLY A 33 -22.45 10.10 -2.82
N GLU A 34 -22.42 9.28 -3.86
CA GLU A 34 -23.44 8.25 -4.10
C GLU A 34 -22.79 6.88 -4.29
N LEU A 35 -23.31 5.88 -3.58
CA LEU A 35 -22.95 4.47 -3.75
C LEU A 35 -23.94 3.82 -4.74
N LYS A 36 -23.60 3.87 -6.04
CA LYS A 36 -24.45 3.35 -7.13
C LYS A 36 -24.57 1.82 -7.15
N GLU A 37 -23.46 1.13 -6.94
CA GLU A 37 -23.42 -0.32 -6.82
C GLU A 37 -23.92 -0.78 -5.45
N LYS A 38 -24.69 -1.88 -5.43
CA LYS A 38 -25.27 -2.47 -4.21
C LYS A 38 -24.31 -3.37 -3.44
N ASP A 39 -23.24 -3.83 -4.09
CA ASP A 39 -22.24 -4.71 -3.49
C ASP A 39 -21.03 -3.89 -3.05
N HIS A 40 -20.61 -4.03 -1.79
CA HIS A 40 -19.46 -3.32 -1.24
C HIS A 40 -18.16 -3.65 -1.99
N ARG A 41 -18.08 -4.85 -2.59
CA ARG A 41 -16.91 -5.30 -3.35
C ARG A 41 -16.63 -4.43 -4.56
N ALA A 42 -17.63 -3.78 -5.16
CA ALA A 42 -17.41 -2.84 -6.26
C ALA A 42 -16.52 -1.64 -5.86
N TYR A 43 -16.44 -1.34 -4.56
CA TYR A 43 -15.67 -0.24 -4.00
C TYR A 43 -14.37 -0.71 -3.34
N MET A 44 -14.10 -2.01 -3.28
CA MET A 44 -12.89 -2.55 -2.65
C MET A 44 -11.74 -2.66 -3.65
N ILE A 45 -10.55 -2.14 -3.30
CA ILE A 45 -9.35 -2.23 -4.15
C ILE A 45 -8.98 -3.68 -4.50
N ASP A 46 -9.21 -4.63 -3.58
CA ASP A 46 -8.92 -6.05 -3.77
C ASP A 46 -9.73 -6.65 -4.93
N THR A 47 -10.95 -6.18 -5.17
CA THR A 47 -11.79 -6.63 -6.29
C THR A 47 -11.14 -6.29 -7.63
N TYR A 48 -10.59 -5.08 -7.76
CA TYR A 48 -9.90 -4.64 -8.98
C TYR A 48 -8.65 -5.49 -9.23
N ASN A 49 -7.86 -5.73 -8.18
CA ASN A 49 -6.67 -6.59 -8.27
C ASN A 49 -7.02 -8.03 -8.63
N ASN A 50 -8.09 -8.58 -8.06
CA ASN A 50 -8.55 -9.92 -8.37
C ASN A 50 -9.06 -10.05 -9.82
N GLU A 51 -9.72 -9.03 -10.36
CA GLU A 51 -10.11 -9.01 -11.77
C GLU A 51 -8.90 -8.96 -12.71
N VAL A 52 -7.90 -8.12 -12.40
CA VAL A 52 -6.63 -8.12 -13.15
C VAL A 52 -5.97 -9.49 -13.09
N ARG A 53 -5.87 -10.07 -11.89
CA ARG A 53 -5.30 -11.40 -11.68
C ARG A 53 -6.03 -12.44 -12.53
N ARG A 54 -7.36 -12.47 -12.48
CA ARG A 54 -8.18 -13.40 -13.29
C ARG A 54 -7.85 -13.31 -14.77
N VAL A 55 -7.80 -12.10 -15.34
CA VAL A 55 -7.49 -11.91 -16.76
C VAL A 55 -6.06 -12.37 -17.08
N ILE A 56 -5.08 -12.01 -16.25
CA ILE A 56 -3.69 -12.46 -16.44
C ILE A 56 -3.62 -13.98 -16.48
N TYR A 57 -4.32 -14.68 -15.59
CA TYR A 57 -4.27 -16.15 -15.54
C TYR A 57 -4.84 -16.76 -16.81
N ASP A 58 -5.98 -16.24 -17.28
CA ASP A 58 -6.57 -16.70 -18.54
C ASP A 58 -5.65 -16.45 -19.74
N LYS A 59 -4.93 -15.32 -19.75
CA LYS A 59 -3.99 -14.97 -20.82
C LYS A 59 -2.70 -15.79 -20.77
N VAL A 60 -2.16 -16.04 -19.58
CA VAL A 60 -0.98 -16.90 -19.37
C VAL A 60 -1.28 -18.34 -19.78
N ARG A 61 -2.45 -18.89 -19.42
CA ARG A 61 -2.87 -20.24 -19.87
C ARG A 61 -2.93 -20.41 -21.39
N LYS A 62 -3.14 -19.32 -22.12
CA LYS A 62 -3.20 -19.29 -23.58
C LYS A 62 -1.87 -18.87 -24.22
N SER A 63 -0.82 -18.70 -23.42
CA SER A 63 0.49 -18.21 -23.86
C SER A 63 0.44 -16.85 -24.57
N GLU A 64 -0.50 -15.99 -24.16
CA GLU A 64 -0.71 -14.66 -24.74
C GLU A 64 0.08 -13.55 -24.02
N LEU A 65 0.79 -13.87 -22.94
CA LEU A 65 1.59 -12.94 -22.11
C LEU A 65 2.99 -13.50 -21.81
N VAL A 66 3.80 -13.70 -22.85
CA VAL A 66 5.15 -14.27 -22.73
C VAL A 66 6.23 -13.20 -22.95
N THR A 67 6.03 -12.35 -23.95
CA THR A 67 7.01 -11.34 -24.38
C THR A 67 6.72 -9.97 -23.78
N ARG A 68 7.75 -9.14 -23.69
CA ARG A 68 7.62 -7.75 -23.26
C ARG A 68 6.55 -6.97 -24.03
N GLN A 69 6.52 -7.14 -25.36
CA GLN A 69 5.56 -6.44 -26.23
C GLN A 69 4.11 -6.83 -25.90
N GLN A 70 3.85 -8.12 -25.63
CA GLN A 70 2.52 -8.59 -25.22
C GLN A 70 2.10 -7.97 -23.89
N TRP A 71 3.01 -7.91 -22.91
CA TRP A 71 2.76 -7.27 -21.62
C TRP A 71 2.50 -5.76 -21.74
N GLU A 72 3.24 -5.07 -22.61
CA GLU A 72 3.05 -3.65 -22.88
C GLU A 72 1.69 -3.39 -23.55
N GLN A 73 1.30 -4.17 -24.56
CA GLN A 73 -0.02 -4.08 -25.20
C GLN A 73 -1.16 -4.39 -24.23
N PHE A 74 -0.98 -5.39 -23.37
CA PHE A 74 -1.95 -5.75 -22.34
C PHE A 74 -2.14 -4.61 -21.33
N ALA A 75 -1.05 -4.00 -20.87
CA ALA A 75 -1.07 -2.85 -19.96
C ALA A 75 -1.62 -1.58 -20.62
N ASP A 76 -1.43 -1.42 -21.94
CA ASP A 76 -1.91 -0.27 -22.70
C ASP A 76 -3.35 -0.43 -23.23
N GLY A 77 -4.20 -1.05 -22.41
CA GLY A 77 -5.63 -1.12 -22.66
C GLY A 77 -6.14 -2.46 -23.18
N GLY A 78 -5.26 -3.39 -23.58
CA GLY A 78 -5.68 -4.73 -24.01
C GLY A 78 -6.43 -5.52 -22.93
N ILE A 79 -6.24 -5.20 -21.65
CA ILE A 79 -7.04 -5.78 -20.56
C ILE A 79 -8.52 -5.37 -20.58
N ASN A 80 -8.84 -4.19 -21.13
CA ASN A 80 -10.19 -3.60 -20.99
C ASN A 80 -11.27 -4.44 -21.68
N ASP A 81 -10.91 -5.19 -22.72
CA ASP A 81 -11.83 -6.08 -23.45
C ASP A 81 -12.29 -7.28 -22.62
N TYR A 82 -11.61 -7.57 -21.50
CA TYR A 82 -11.84 -8.75 -20.67
C TYR A 82 -12.41 -8.43 -19.29
N VAL A 83 -12.57 -7.14 -18.97
CA VAL A 83 -13.02 -6.69 -17.65
C VAL A 83 -14.41 -6.07 -17.77
N ARG A 84 -15.31 -6.51 -16.89
CA ARG A 84 -16.65 -5.94 -16.73
C ARG A 84 -16.57 -4.61 -15.98
N SER A 85 -16.02 -3.61 -16.65
CA SER A 85 -15.75 -2.28 -16.08
C SER A 85 -17.03 -1.53 -15.67
N ASP A 86 -18.19 -1.92 -16.21
CA ASP A 86 -19.51 -1.44 -15.82
C ASP A 86 -19.84 -1.70 -14.34
N LYS A 87 -19.25 -2.75 -13.75
CA LYS A 87 -19.43 -3.10 -12.33
C LYS A 87 -18.30 -2.62 -11.43
N LEU A 88 -17.34 -1.91 -12.00
CA LEU A 88 -16.11 -1.47 -11.33
C LEU A 88 -16.00 0.06 -11.49
N PRO A 89 -16.67 0.84 -10.63
CA PRO A 89 -16.80 2.29 -10.77
C PRO A 89 -15.47 3.06 -10.80
N PHE A 90 -14.37 2.45 -10.36
CA PHE A 90 -13.03 3.02 -10.36
C PHE A 90 -12.11 2.45 -11.45
N TRP A 91 -12.62 1.68 -12.41
CA TRP A 91 -11.75 0.92 -13.33
C TRP A 91 -10.79 1.85 -14.09
N LYS A 92 -11.29 2.99 -14.54
CA LYS A 92 -10.49 4.01 -15.23
C LYS A 92 -9.39 4.57 -14.33
N GLU A 93 -9.73 4.99 -13.12
CA GLU A 93 -8.78 5.57 -12.16
C GLU A 93 -7.75 4.55 -11.68
N PHE A 94 -8.18 3.30 -11.48
CA PHE A 94 -7.32 2.17 -11.19
C PHE A 94 -6.28 1.97 -12.31
N MET A 95 -6.72 1.91 -13.57
CA MET A 95 -5.83 1.72 -14.73
C MET A 95 -4.87 2.90 -14.97
N VAL A 96 -5.25 4.12 -14.59
CA VAL A 96 -4.31 5.26 -14.62
C VAL A 96 -3.26 5.11 -13.51
N ALA A 97 -3.68 4.78 -12.29
CA ALA A 97 -2.78 4.62 -11.15
C ALA A 97 -1.76 3.48 -11.32
N THR A 98 -2.09 2.42 -12.09
CA THR A 98 -1.11 1.37 -12.43
C THR A 98 0.00 1.87 -13.36
N LYS A 99 -0.26 2.90 -14.18
CA LYS A 99 0.72 3.49 -15.12
C LYS A 99 1.62 4.55 -14.47
N GLU A 100 1.11 5.31 -13.49
CA GLU A 100 1.84 6.43 -12.89
C GLU A 100 3.07 6.02 -12.06
N ASN A 101 3.03 4.85 -11.42
CA ASN A 101 4.12 4.33 -10.62
C ASN A 101 4.82 3.19 -11.37
N PRO A 102 6.09 3.34 -11.78
CA PRO A 102 6.81 2.29 -12.51
C PRO A 102 6.80 0.94 -11.81
N LYS A 103 6.74 0.90 -10.48
CA LYS A 103 6.68 -0.35 -9.71
C LYS A 103 5.35 -1.09 -9.82
N ASN A 104 4.29 -0.41 -10.23
CA ASN A 104 2.95 -0.99 -10.41
C ASN A 104 2.68 -1.37 -11.88
N GLN A 105 3.53 -0.95 -12.82
CA GLN A 105 3.37 -1.27 -14.24
C GLN A 105 3.64 -2.76 -14.45
N TRP A 106 2.70 -3.46 -15.09
CA TRP A 106 2.80 -4.91 -15.29
C TRP A 106 4.07 -5.36 -16.01
N PRO A 107 4.56 -4.69 -17.08
CA PRO A 107 5.84 -5.07 -17.69
C PRO A 107 7.04 -5.05 -16.72
N ASN A 108 6.99 -4.22 -15.67
CA ASN A 108 8.03 -4.17 -14.65
C ASN A 108 7.78 -5.17 -13.50
N ILE A 109 6.52 -5.47 -13.19
CA ILE A 109 6.14 -6.53 -12.24
C ILE A 109 6.58 -7.90 -12.74
N PHE A 110 6.49 -8.13 -14.05
CA PHE A 110 6.81 -9.39 -14.70
C PHE A 110 8.17 -9.37 -15.41
N SER A 111 9.07 -8.41 -15.11
CA SER A 111 10.33 -8.24 -15.87
C SER A 111 11.18 -9.50 -15.90
N ASP A 112 11.29 -10.17 -14.76
CA ASP A 112 12.18 -11.31 -14.59
C ASP A 112 11.59 -12.55 -15.26
N ALA A 113 10.27 -12.70 -15.17
CA ALA A 113 9.52 -13.73 -15.86
C ALA A 113 9.55 -13.55 -17.40
N ILE A 114 9.47 -12.30 -17.87
CA ILE A 114 9.64 -11.93 -19.28
C ILE A 114 11.07 -12.25 -19.75
N GLN A 115 12.09 -11.97 -18.93
CA GLN A 115 13.49 -12.29 -19.23
C GLN A 115 13.71 -13.80 -19.30
N ALA A 116 13.13 -14.55 -18.37
CA ALA A 116 13.18 -16.01 -18.35
C ALA A 116 12.35 -16.64 -19.49
N GLY A 117 11.46 -15.87 -20.12
CA GLY A 117 10.64 -16.30 -21.24
C GLY A 117 9.58 -17.34 -20.88
N ASN A 118 9.27 -17.49 -19.59
CA ASN A 118 8.34 -18.48 -19.10
C ASN A 118 7.51 -17.91 -17.94
N ILE A 119 6.22 -18.25 -17.93
CA ILE A 119 5.29 -17.96 -16.84
C ILE A 119 4.36 -19.15 -16.68
N GLU A 120 4.30 -19.69 -15.47
CA GLU A 120 3.48 -20.84 -15.13
C GLU A 120 2.47 -20.50 -14.05
N ILE A 121 1.43 -21.32 -13.97
CA ILE A 121 0.40 -21.22 -12.94
C ILE A 121 0.43 -22.49 -12.09
N GLU A 122 0.90 -22.39 -10.85
CA GLU A 122 0.85 -23.48 -9.85
C GLU A 122 -0.02 -23.05 -8.66
N GLY A 123 -0.75 -23.94 -8.00
CA GLY A 123 -1.39 -23.61 -6.72
C GLY A 123 -0.61 -24.11 -5.49
N ILE A 124 -0.78 -23.48 -4.32
CA ILE A 124 -0.10 -23.91 -3.08
C ILE A 124 -1.09 -24.13 -1.91
N GLN A 125 -1.28 -25.37 -1.47
CA GLN A 125 -1.71 -25.70 -0.11
C GLN A 125 -0.49 -25.79 0.83
N ARG A 126 -0.62 -25.16 1.99
CA ARG A 126 0.29 -25.30 3.12
C ARG A 126 -0.42 -25.99 4.28
N ASP A 127 0.30 -26.80 5.04
CA ASP A 127 -0.22 -27.45 6.24
C ASP A 127 -0.21 -26.49 7.43
N LYS A 128 -0.62 -27.00 8.60
CA LYS A 128 -0.66 -26.24 9.86
C LYS A 128 0.75 -25.87 10.38
N SER A 129 1.79 -26.48 9.84
CA SER A 129 3.22 -26.25 10.11
C SER A 129 3.82 -25.16 9.22
N GLY A 130 3.15 -24.84 8.10
CA GLY A 130 3.64 -23.96 7.04
C GLY A 130 4.29 -24.69 5.85
N ASP A 131 4.36 -26.03 5.91
CA ASP A 131 4.97 -26.90 4.91
C ASP A 131 4.04 -27.14 3.72
N ARG A 132 4.63 -27.31 2.53
CA ARG A 132 3.92 -27.43 1.25
C ARG A 132 3.30 -28.85 1.14
N ILE A 133 1.97 -28.96 1.11
CA ILE A 133 1.25 -30.26 1.10
C ILE A 133 0.23 -30.44 -0.04
N GLY A 134 0.06 -29.47 -0.94
CA GLY A 134 -0.87 -29.61 -2.07
C GLY A 134 -1.08 -28.32 -2.85
N ILE A 135 -2.22 -28.17 -3.54
CA ILE A 135 -2.53 -27.05 -4.46
C ILE A 135 -3.91 -26.44 -4.12
N GLU A 136 -3.94 -25.23 -3.56
CA GLU A 136 -5.11 -24.33 -3.49
C GLU A 136 -4.61 -22.90 -3.64
N GLY A 137 -5.28 -22.08 -4.46
CA GLY A 137 -4.82 -20.73 -4.78
C GLY A 137 -3.73 -20.77 -5.84
N LEU A 138 -4.15 -20.68 -7.10
CA LEU A 138 -3.25 -20.56 -8.24
C LEU A 138 -2.39 -19.30 -8.06
N GLY A 139 -1.06 -19.43 -8.04
CA GLY A 139 -0.04 -18.38 -8.08
C GLY A 139 0.63 -18.33 -9.46
N LEU A 140 1.34 -17.23 -9.76
CA LEU A 140 2.13 -17.09 -10.98
C LEU A 140 3.61 -17.30 -10.66
N TYR A 141 4.28 -18.12 -11.45
CA TYR A 141 5.69 -18.48 -11.26
C TYR A 141 6.47 -18.27 -12.54
N TYR A 142 7.77 -18.14 -12.40
CA TYR A 142 8.72 -18.38 -13.48
C TYR A 142 9.87 -19.24 -12.96
N ILE A 143 10.49 -19.97 -13.87
CA ILE A 143 11.70 -20.74 -13.64
C ILE A 143 12.87 -19.85 -14.05
N ASP A 144 13.77 -19.59 -13.11
CA ASP A 144 14.95 -18.77 -13.37
C ASP A 144 16.09 -19.56 -14.06
N GLU A 145 17.23 -18.90 -14.27
CA GLU A 145 18.41 -19.50 -14.92
C GLU A 145 19.02 -20.66 -14.10
N GLU A 146 18.71 -20.76 -12.80
CA GLU A 146 19.17 -21.82 -11.89
C GLU A 146 18.17 -22.99 -11.83
N ASN A 147 17.05 -22.92 -12.57
CA ASN A 147 15.90 -23.82 -12.53
C ASN A 147 15.09 -23.76 -11.21
N GLU A 148 15.16 -22.64 -10.50
CA GLU A 148 14.37 -22.43 -9.29
C GLU A 148 12.98 -21.86 -9.64
N HIS A 149 11.96 -22.35 -8.94
CA HIS A 149 10.58 -21.89 -9.11
C HIS A 149 10.33 -20.61 -8.29
N ILE A 150 10.30 -19.47 -8.96
CA ILE A 150 10.15 -18.16 -8.33
C ILE A 150 8.70 -17.70 -8.39
N LEU A 151 8.09 -17.49 -7.21
CA LEU A 151 6.72 -16.94 -7.09
C LEU A 151 6.72 -15.43 -7.35
N ILE A 152 5.88 -14.99 -8.28
CA ILE A 152 5.64 -13.58 -8.59
C ILE A 152 4.62 -13.03 -7.58
N ARG A 153 5.10 -12.40 -6.52
CA ARG A 153 4.25 -11.83 -5.44
C ARG A 153 3.89 -10.37 -5.70
N GLU A 154 4.54 -9.73 -6.64
CA GLU A 154 4.53 -8.29 -6.86
C GLU A 154 3.14 -7.78 -7.24
N ILE A 155 2.38 -8.55 -8.04
CA ILE A 155 0.99 -8.22 -8.40
C ILE A 155 0.11 -8.07 -7.15
N ASP A 156 0.33 -8.94 -6.18
CA ASP A 156 -0.41 -9.01 -4.92
C ASP A 156 0.04 -7.91 -3.96
N GLU A 157 1.35 -7.69 -3.87
CA GLU A 157 1.94 -6.71 -2.98
C GLU A 157 1.73 -5.25 -3.43
N ASN A 158 1.58 -5.05 -4.74
CA ASN A 158 1.35 -3.73 -5.33
C ASN A 158 -0.13 -3.42 -5.48
N GLY A 159 -1.00 -4.42 -5.50
CA GLY A 159 -2.44 -4.25 -5.61
C GLY A 159 -3.04 -3.25 -4.61
N GLY A 160 -2.75 -3.41 -3.31
CA GLY A 160 -3.21 -2.46 -2.29
C GLY A 160 -2.55 -1.06 -2.41
N LYS A 161 -1.33 -0.98 -2.98
CA LYS A 161 -0.65 0.30 -3.19
C LYS A 161 -1.27 1.10 -4.34
N ILE A 162 -1.83 0.43 -5.35
CA ILE A 162 -2.56 1.09 -6.45
C ILE A 162 -3.73 1.90 -5.90
N GLY A 163 -4.48 1.37 -4.93
CA GLY A 163 -5.57 2.12 -4.27
C GLY A 163 -5.08 3.43 -3.61
N ILE A 164 -3.90 3.42 -3.01
CA ILE A 164 -3.27 4.63 -2.44
C ILE A 164 -2.73 5.57 -3.52
N ASP A 165 -2.24 5.03 -4.64
CA ASP A 165 -1.78 5.82 -5.78
C ASP A 165 -2.97 6.49 -6.50
N MET A 166 -4.15 5.86 -6.54
CA MET A 166 -5.39 6.49 -7.02
C MET A 166 -5.71 7.78 -6.24
N LEU A 167 -5.55 7.78 -4.91
CA LEU A 167 -5.76 8.99 -4.09
C LEU A 167 -4.76 10.10 -4.41
N LYS A 168 -3.57 9.79 -4.91
CA LYS A 168 -2.61 10.82 -5.32
C LYS A 168 -3.01 11.47 -6.64
N CYS A 169 -3.66 10.71 -7.52
CA CYS A 169 -4.08 11.15 -8.85
C CYS A 169 -5.46 11.83 -8.84
N TYR A 170 -6.35 11.45 -7.92
CA TYR A 170 -7.77 11.82 -7.95
C TYR A 170 -8.28 12.38 -6.61
N PRO A 171 -8.26 13.72 -6.42
CA PRO A 171 -8.66 14.37 -5.18
C PRO A 171 -10.09 14.11 -4.69
N ASN A 172 -10.97 13.71 -5.60
CA ASN A 172 -12.38 13.39 -5.35
C ASN A 172 -12.59 11.94 -4.89
N ILE A 173 -11.55 11.11 -4.81
CA ILE A 173 -11.65 9.78 -4.22
C ILE A 173 -11.38 9.89 -2.71
N LYS A 174 -12.30 9.41 -1.90
CA LYS A 174 -12.19 9.28 -0.45
C LYS A 174 -12.01 7.81 -0.08
N ALA A 175 -10.87 7.49 0.51
CA ALA A 175 -10.59 6.16 1.02
C ALA A 175 -11.05 6.02 2.48
N TYR A 176 -11.81 4.96 2.75
CA TYR A 176 -12.11 4.52 4.10
C TYR A 176 -11.34 3.25 4.40
N ILE A 177 -10.41 3.34 5.35
CA ILE A 177 -9.52 2.24 5.73
C ILE A 177 -10.00 1.62 7.04
N THR A 178 -10.54 0.41 7.00
CA THR A 178 -10.93 -0.32 8.21
C THR A 178 -9.70 -0.98 8.83
N LEU A 179 -9.50 -0.77 10.13
CA LEU A 179 -8.38 -1.34 10.90
C LEU A 179 -8.79 -2.58 11.71
N ASP A 180 -10.01 -3.07 11.53
CA ASP A 180 -10.55 -4.20 12.26
C ASP A 180 -9.85 -5.50 11.86
N GLY A 181 -9.50 -6.32 12.86
CA GLY A 181 -8.69 -7.52 12.68
C GLY A 181 -7.19 -7.26 12.55
N VAL A 182 -6.74 -6.06 12.15
CA VAL A 182 -5.32 -5.75 11.93
C VAL A 182 -4.49 -5.94 13.19
N GLN A 183 -3.50 -6.84 13.12
CA GLN A 183 -2.52 -7.06 14.18
C GLN A 183 -1.42 -5.99 14.13
N MET A 184 -1.74 -4.82 14.66
CA MET A 184 -0.87 -3.64 14.61
C MET A 184 0.48 -3.82 15.31
N GLN A 185 0.58 -4.70 16.31
CA GLN A 185 1.85 -4.98 16.99
C GLN A 185 2.95 -5.50 16.04
N HIS A 186 2.56 -6.04 14.89
CA HIS A 186 3.49 -6.52 13.85
C HIS A 186 3.63 -5.53 12.68
N ILE A 187 3.29 -4.25 12.86
CA ILE A 187 3.40 -3.24 11.78
C ILE A 187 4.87 -2.98 11.40
N ALA A 188 5.78 -3.05 12.37
CA ALA A 188 7.22 -2.87 12.18
C ALA A 188 7.91 -4.11 11.60
N ASP A 189 7.39 -5.30 11.91
CA ASP A 189 7.96 -6.57 11.50
C ASP A 189 7.63 -6.88 10.03
N ARG A 190 8.67 -6.97 9.21
CA ARG A 190 8.56 -7.31 7.78
C ARG A 190 8.73 -8.81 7.51
N SER A 191 9.31 -9.55 8.45
CA SER A 191 9.51 -11.00 8.39
C SER A 191 8.29 -11.76 8.90
N TYR A 192 7.45 -11.13 9.71
CA TYR A 192 6.22 -11.75 10.19
C TYR A 192 5.23 -11.93 9.04
N VAL A 193 5.10 -13.17 8.56
CA VAL A 193 4.11 -13.57 7.57
C VAL A 193 2.88 -14.09 8.30
N MET A 194 1.74 -13.44 8.08
CA MET A 194 0.43 -13.94 8.51
C MET A 194 -0.37 -14.40 7.30
N GLY A 195 -1.58 -14.91 7.54
CA GLY A 195 -2.60 -15.09 6.51
C GLY A 195 -2.56 -13.92 5.52
N TYR A 196 -2.52 -14.26 4.24
CA TYR A 196 -2.05 -13.40 3.16
C TYR A 196 -2.70 -12.00 3.11
N SER A 197 -4.02 -11.89 3.37
CA SER A 197 -4.75 -10.61 3.39
C SER A 197 -4.24 -9.63 4.46
N MET A 198 -3.78 -10.16 5.59
CA MET A 198 -3.32 -9.35 6.73
C MET A 198 -1.93 -8.78 6.51
N ASP A 199 -1.07 -9.51 5.79
CA ASP A 199 0.23 -8.99 5.40
C ASP A 199 0.09 -7.86 4.37
N GLN A 200 -0.79 -8.03 3.38
CA GLN A 200 -1.09 -7.00 2.38
C GLN A 200 -1.63 -5.72 3.02
N LEU A 201 -2.59 -5.84 3.95
CA LEU A 201 -3.17 -4.70 4.66
C LEU A 201 -2.10 -3.94 5.45
N ARG A 202 -1.19 -4.62 6.15
CA ARG A 202 -0.05 -3.96 6.84
C ARG A 202 0.91 -3.27 5.88
N ARG A 203 1.26 -3.91 4.75
CA ARG A 203 2.12 -3.31 3.71
C ARG A 203 1.50 -2.04 3.15
N MET A 204 0.21 -2.08 2.88
CA MET A 204 -0.57 -0.94 2.41
C MET A 204 -0.63 0.16 3.47
N LEU A 205 -0.90 -0.15 4.75
CA LEU A 205 -0.88 0.84 5.83
C LEU A 205 0.46 1.56 5.94
N ARG A 206 1.59 0.83 5.85
CA ARG A 206 2.94 1.43 5.79
C ARG A 206 3.11 2.35 4.56
N TYR A 207 2.46 2.02 3.44
CA TYR A 207 2.47 2.87 2.24
C TYR A 207 1.58 4.11 2.40
N THR A 208 0.41 3.97 3.03
CA THR A 208 -0.47 5.08 3.42
C THR A 208 0.25 6.06 4.33
N TYR A 209 0.95 5.57 5.37
CA TYR A 209 1.77 6.42 6.25
C TYR A 209 2.80 7.25 5.48
N ARG A 210 3.55 6.59 4.59
CA ARG A 210 4.56 7.26 3.75
C ARG A 210 3.96 8.26 2.77
N SER A 211 2.73 8.01 2.31
CA SER A 211 2.00 8.88 1.39
C SER A 211 1.17 9.95 2.10
N TRP A 212 1.08 9.92 3.44
CA TRP A 212 0.20 10.75 4.26
C TRP A 212 0.23 12.25 3.94
N PRO A 213 1.40 12.91 3.72
CA PRO A 213 1.42 14.34 3.42
C PRO A 213 0.56 14.75 2.22
N ILE A 214 0.36 13.84 1.27
CA ILE A 214 -0.36 14.07 0.02
C ILE A 214 -1.83 13.69 0.16
N ILE A 215 -2.11 12.57 0.83
CA ILE A 215 -3.44 11.95 0.85
C ILE A 215 -4.26 12.21 2.11
N LYS A 216 -3.73 12.93 3.11
CA LYS A 216 -4.36 13.10 4.44
C LYS A 216 -5.81 13.61 4.41
N ASN A 217 -6.19 14.42 3.43
CA ASN A 217 -7.54 14.99 3.30
C ASN A 217 -8.52 14.07 2.56
N GLN A 218 -8.07 12.87 2.19
CA GLN A 218 -8.82 11.88 1.42
C GLN A 218 -8.97 10.56 2.17
N VAL A 219 -8.32 10.40 3.33
CA VAL A 219 -8.26 9.12 4.04
C VAL A 219 -8.93 9.25 5.39
N THR A 220 -9.92 8.39 5.63
CA THR A 220 -10.57 8.22 6.92
C THR A 220 -10.28 6.82 7.45
N PHE A 221 -9.81 6.73 8.69
CA PHE A 221 -9.62 5.44 9.36
C PHE A 221 -10.87 5.07 10.13
N VAL A 222 -11.21 3.78 10.12
CA VAL A 222 -12.37 3.24 10.82
C VAL A 222 -11.94 2.05 11.66
N SER A 223 -12.38 1.97 12.92
CA SER A 223 -12.27 0.75 13.73
C SER A 223 -13.48 0.60 14.62
N ASN A 224 -14.03 -0.60 14.68
CA ASN A 224 -15.23 -0.94 15.45
C ASN A 224 -16.37 0.06 15.19
N SER A 225 -16.65 0.33 13.91
CA SER A 225 -17.69 1.27 13.45
C SER A 225 -17.51 2.73 13.89
N ARG A 226 -16.30 3.11 14.33
CA ARG A 226 -15.97 4.49 14.70
C ARG A 226 -14.92 5.03 13.76
N MET A 227 -15.15 6.25 13.25
CA MET A 227 -14.08 7.02 12.64
C MET A 227 -13.03 7.32 13.70
N ILE A 228 -11.79 7.02 13.38
CA ILE A 228 -10.67 7.24 14.27
C ILE A 228 -9.61 8.10 13.57
N PRO A 229 -8.82 8.84 14.36
CA PRO A 229 -7.62 9.48 13.88
C PRO A 229 -6.65 8.47 13.26
N PRO A 230 -5.66 8.93 12.47
CA PRO A 230 -4.63 8.05 11.93
C PRO A 230 -3.92 7.27 13.04
N PRO A 231 -3.66 5.97 12.86
CA PRO A 231 -3.21 5.09 13.95
C PRO A 231 -1.81 5.42 14.49
N TRP A 232 -1.06 6.27 13.79
CA TRP A 232 0.24 6.80 14.20
C TRP A 232 0.19 8.20 14.82
N HIS A 233 -0.98 8.85 14.92
CA HIS A 233 -1.12 10.15 15.58
C HIS A 233 -1.56 10.00 17.03
N GLU A 234 -2.67 9.29 17.27
CA GLU A 234 -3.22 9.12 18.60
C GLU A 234 -3.97 7.78 18.74
N GLY A 235 -4.27 7.38 19.98
CA GLY A 235 -5.01 6.17 20.29
C GLY A 235 -4.15 4.93 20.55
N LYS A 236 -4.79 3.75 20.50
CA LYS A 236 -4.23 2.50 21.02
C LYS A 236 -3.01 1.96 20.25
N PHE A 237 -2.78 2.41 19.02
CA PHE A 237 -1.76 1.86 18.12
C PHE A 237 -0.49 2.73 18.02
N VAL A 238 -0.44 3.87 18.71
CA VAL A 238 0.68 4.83 18.57
C VAL A 238 2.03 4.19 18.89
N LYS A 239 2.10 3.36 19.94
CA LYS A 239 3.35 2.70 20.35
C LYS A 239 3.87 1.74 19.27
N ASP A 240 3.00 0.96 18.65
CA ASP A 240 3.38 0.04 17.56
C ASP A 240 3.92 0.81 16.35
N TRP A 241 3.28 1.94 16.04
CA TRP A 241 3.73 2.82 14.97
C TRP A 241 5.03 3.55 15.29
N GLN A 242 5.27 3.96 16.53
CA GLN A 242 6.55 4.54 16.96
C GLN A 242 7.71 3.59 16.68
N ILE A 243 7.57 2.30 17.00
CA ILE A 243 8.60 1.28 16.70
C ILE A 243 8.89 1.22 15.19
N TYR A 244 7.85 1.24 14.36
CA TYR A 244 8.01 1.26 12.90
C TYR A 244 8.72 2.53 12.40
N ILE A 245 8.34 3.69 12.94
CA ILE A 245 8.92 5.00 12.57
C ILE A 245 10.40 5.04 12.93
N GLU A 246 10.76 4.67 14.16
CA GLU A 246 12.15 4.60 14.63
C GLU A 246 12.98 3.62 13.78
N THR A 247 12.41 2.46 13.44
CA THR A 247 13.07 1.48 12.55
C THR A 247 13.33 2.06 11.16
N MET A 248 12.40 2.85 10.63
CA MET A 248 12.56 3.54 9.35
C MET A 248 13.64 4.62 9.42
N GLU A 249 13.62 5.46 10.45
CA GLU A 249 14.59 6.53 10.66
C GLU A 249 16.02 5.96 10.81
N ASN A 250 16.20 4.93 11.63
CA ASN A 250 17.49 4.26 11.81
C ASN A 250 18.05 3.69 10.48
N LYS A 251 17.18 3.18 9.61
CA LYS A 251 17.59 2.71 8.27
C LYS A 251 18.00 3.85 7.35
N VAL A 252 17.32 4.99 7.41
CA VAL A 252 17.67 6.18 6.63
C VAL A 252 19.01 6.75 7.11
N SER A 253 19.21 6.89 8.42
CA SER A 253 20.47 7.37 9.00
C SER A 253 21.65 6.47 8.62
N LYS A 254 21.53 5.15 8.79
CA LYS A 254 22.58 4.21 8.35
C LYS A 254 22.86 4.28 6.85
N LYS A 255 21.84 4.47 6.02
CA LYS A 255 22.02 4.60 4.56
C LYS A 255 22.70 5.93 4.19
N MET A 256 22.41 7.02 4.92
CA MET A 256 23.08 8.30 4.76
C MET A 256 24.55 8.24 5.23
N GLU A 257 24.85 7.54 6.33
CA GLU A 257 26.22 7.29 6.80
C GLU A 257 27.04 6.48 5.80
N ILE A 258 26.45 5.45 5.18
CA ILE A 258 27.12 4.68 4.12
C ILE A 258 27.31 5.53 2.86
N SER A 259 26.33 6.36 2.49
CA SER A 259 26.41 7.29 1.36
C SER A 259 27.53 8.33 1.54
N SER A 260 27.63 8.95 2.72
CA SER A 260 28.68 9.93 3.01
C SER A 260 30.06 9.28 3.12
N PHE A 261 30.14 8.05 3.60
CA PHE A 261 31.37 7.25 3.60
C PHE A 261 31.83 6.92 2.17
N LEU A 262 30.91 6.55 1.27
CA LEU A 262 31.23 6.24 -0.13
C LEU A 262 31.56 7.51 -0.95
N GLU A 263 30.93 8.65 -0.67
CA GLU A 263 31.28 9.96 -1.25
C GLU A 263 32.69 10.42 -0.85
N GLY A 264 33.21 9.96 0.29
CA GLY A 264 34.60 10.18 0.70
C GLY A 264 35.64 9.34 -0.05
N ILE A 265 35.20 8.34 -0.84
CA ILE A 265 36.09 7.38 -1.50
C ILE A 265 36.13 7.58 -3.04
N HIS A 266 35.15 8.24 -3.66
CA HIS A 266 35.19 8.54 -5.10
C HIS A 266 34.54 9.88 -5.49
N ALA A 267 35.29 10.72 -6.20
CA ALA A 267 34.75 11.85 -6.97
C ALA A 267 33.92 11.32 -8.17
N PRO A 268 32.66 11.76 -8.37
CA PRO A 268 31.82 11.13 -9.39
C PRO A 268 31.96 11.79 -10.77
N GLU A 269 32.28 10.97 -11.77
CA GLU A 269 31.88 11.23 -13.15
C GLU A 269 30.36 11.30 -13.24
N LYS A 270 29.87 12.39 -13.85
CA LYS A 270 28.45 12.69 -14.04
C LYS A 270 27.81 11.71 -15.01
N LYS A 271 27.00 10.76 -14.51
CA LYS A 271 25.92 10.15 -15.30
C LYS A 271 24.58 10.84 -14.99
N LYS A 272 23.91 11.32 -16.05
CA LYS A 272 22.62 12.02 -16.01
C LYS A 272 21.56 11.16 -15.30
N ILE A 273 21.10 11.64 -14.14
CA ILE A 273 20.01 11.05 -13.36
C ILE A 273 18.67 11.60 -13.85
N CYS A 274 17.71 10.70 -14.06
CA CYS A 274 16.31 11.01 -14.38
C CYS A 274 15.68 11.80 -13.22
N THR A 275 15.21 13.02 -13.50
CA THR A 275 15.00 14.09 -12.50
C THR A 275 13.68 14.02 -11.71
N ASN A 276 12.74 13.13 -12.05
CA ASN A 276 11.41 13.13 -11.41
C ASN A 276 11.32 12.30 -10.11
N GLY A 277 11.97 11.13 -10.05
CA GLY A 277 11.96 10.28 -8.85
C GLY A 277 12.73 10.88 -7.66
N THR A 278 13.81 11.61 -7.96
CA THR A 278 14.69 12.22 -6.96
C THR A 278 14.04 13.41 -6.26
N GLN A 279 13.14 14.14 -6.93
CA GLN A 279 12.37 15.23 -6.32
C GLN A 279 11.32 14.71 -5.34
N VAL A 280 10.67 13.59 -5.66
CA VAL A 280 9.70 12.95 -4.76
C VAL A 280 10.41 12.38 -3.53
N LEU A 281 11.54 11.69 -3.71
CA LEU A 281 12.38 11.23 -2.60
C LEU A 281 12.87 12.39 -1.73
N ARG A 282 13.36 13.49 -2.32
CA ARG A 282 13.75 14.69 -1.55
C ARG A 282 12.59 15.30 -0.78
N LYS A 283 11.40 15.42 -1.37
CA LYS A 283 10.21 15.93 -0.66
C LYS A 283 9.78 15.00 0.48
N MET A 284 9.90 13.68 0.31
CA MET A 284 9.66 12.72 1.40
C MET A 284 10.71 12.83 2.51
N THR A 285 12.00 12.97 2.18
CA THR A 285 13.08 13.13 3.17
C THR A 285 12.93 14.42 3.96
N ILE A 286 12.58 15.53 3.30
CA ILE A 286 12.31 16.81 3.96
C ILE A 286 11.08 16.70 4.88
N GLY A 287 10.02 16.01 4.43
CA GLY A 287 8.82 15.77 5.24
C GLY A 287 9.06 14.89 6.46
N LEU A 288 9.98 13.92 6.37
CA LEU A 288 10.39 13.08 7.50
C LEU A 288 11.27 13.85 8.49
N ALA A 289 12.23 14.65 8.00
CA ALA A 289 13.07 15.49 8.85
C ALA A 289 12.26 16.53 9.65
N LYS A 290 11.27 17.17 9.02
CA LYS A 290 10.37 18.11 9.69
C LYS A 290 9.53 17.44 10.78
N ARG A 291 9.09 16.20 10.58
CA ARG A 291 8.38 15.41 11.60
C ARG A 291 9.29 15.00 12.76
N ALA A 292 10.56 14.70 12.50
CA ALA A 292 11.54 14.41 13.55
C ALA A 292 11.77 15.63 14.46
N GLU A 293 11.83 16.84 13.88
CA GLU A 293 11.91 18.09 14.65
C GLU A 293 10.66 18.33 15.49
N GLU A 294 9.46 18.18 14.92
CA GLU A 294 8.18 18.34 15.62
C GLU A 294 8.03 17.34 16.79
N LEU A 295 8.45 16.09 16.61
CA LEU A 295 8.41 15.05 17.64
C LEU A 295 9.43 15.32 18.77
N ASN A 296 10.62 15.83 18.42
CA ASN A 296 11.64 16.18 19.40
C ASN A 296 11.19 17.38 20.26
N GLU A 297 10.54 18.37 19.65
CA GLU A 297 9.95 19.50 20.39
C GLU A 297 8.78 19.05 21.29
N GLN A 298 7.97 18.08 20.88
CA GLN A 298 6.96 17.47 21.75
C GLN A 298 7.59 16.78 22.97
N LYS A 299 8.64 15.95 22.77
CA LYS A 299 9.37 15.28 23.86
C LYS A 299 9.98 16.28 24.85
N LYS A 300 10.52 17.40 24.37
CA LYS A 300 11.04 18.48 25.22
C LYS A 300 9.93 19.12 26.06
N ARG A 301 8.78 19.44 25.46
CA ARG A 301 7.64 20.05 26.17
C ARG A 301 7.07 19.14 27.25
N GLU A 302 6.96 17.84 26.95
CA GLU A 302 6.48 16.85 27.91
C GLU A 302 7.46 16.65 29.07
N SER A 303 8.76 16.61 28.79
CA SER A 303 9.81 16.58 29.82
C SER A 303 9.78 17.81 30.73
N SER A 304 9.56 19.00 30.15
CA SER A 304 9.41 20.24 30.93
C SER A 304 8.16 20.23 31.80
N ARG A 305 7.03 19.70 31.31
CA ARG A 305 5.79 19.55 32.11
C ARG A 305 5.99 18.61 33.30
N ILE A 306 6.68 17.48 33.10
CA ILE A 306 6.97 16.52 34.16
C ILE A 306 7.88 17.14 35.23
N LYS A 307 8.87 17.95 34.84
CA LYS A 307 9.73 18.67 35.78
C LYS A 307 8.97 19.70 36.61
N ILE A 308 8.06 20.45 35.99
CA ILE A 308 7.21 21.44 36.69
C ILE A 308 6.28 20.74 37.69
N GLN A 309 5.62 19.65 37.29
CA GLN A 309 4.75 18.89 38.19
C GLN A 309 5.50 18.33 39.40
N ARG A 310 6.73 17.82 39.20
CA ARG A 310 7.57 17.32 40.31
C ARG A 310 7.98 18.43 41.28
N ALA A 311 8.38 19.59 40.76
CA ALA A 311 8.72 20.75 41.57
C ALA A 311 7.53 21.29 42.37
N SER A 312 6.32 21.27 41.81
CA SER A 312 5.09 21.65 42.54
C SER A 312 4.75 20.67 43.65
N THR A 313 4.90 19.35 43.43
CA THR A 313 4.64 18.33 44.48
C THR A 313 5.68 18.30 45.60
N GLU A 314 6.90 18.80 45.37
CA GLU A 314 7.93 18.94 46.42
C GLU A 314 7.79 20.25 47.22
N SER A 315 7.13 21.27 46.65
CA SER A 315 6.83 22.53 47.35
C SER A 315 5.62 22.44 48.29
N GLU A 316 4.82 21.38 48.19
CA GLU A 316 3.61 21.14 49.01
C GLU A 316 3.84 20.12 50.15
N ARG A 317 5.10 19.71 50.38
CA ARG A 317 5.54 18.89 51.53
C ARG A 317 6.41 19.72 52.47
#